data_AF-A0A920JDV7-F1
#
_entry.id   AF-A0A920JDV7-F1
#
_cell.length_a   1.000
_cell.length_b   1.000
_cell.length_c   1.000
_cell.angle_alpha   90.00
_cell.angle_beta   90.00
_cell.angle_gamma   90.00
#
_symmetry.space_group_name_H-M   'P 1'
#
loop_
_entity.id
_entity.type
_entity.pdbx_description
1 polymer ?
#
loop_
_entity_poly.entity_id
_entity_poly.type
_entity_poly.pdbx_seq_one_letter_code
_entity_poly.pdbx_strand_id
1 'polypeptide(L)'
;MGVGKGSDWPPYFLVGKYNSKAKYQVSLIGKGVLFDTGGYSLKSPAGMETMKTGMSGAASAWGVINIIARTNQDIGLTVYTPIVEKWLVGPR
;
A
#
# COMPACT_ATOMS: atom_id res chain seq x y z
N MET A 1 -1.40 10.81 -8.05
CA MET A 1 -0.30 11.72 -8.41
C MET A 1 0.05 12.73 -7.31
N GLY A 2 -0.87 13.53 -6.76
CA GLY A 2 -0.52 14.63 -5.84
C GLY A 2 0.24 14.24 -4.55
N VAL A 3 -0.11 13.13 -3.90
CA VAL A 3 0.44 12.72 -2.60
C VAL A 3 1.95 12.42 -2.65
N GLY A 4 2.42 11.73 -3.68
CA GLY A 4 3.81 11.28 -3.80
C GLY A 4 4.78 12.33 -4.34
N LYS A 5 4.29 13.49 -4.80
CA LYS A 5 5.15 14.53 -5.41
C LYS A 5 6.21 15.11 -4.47
N GLY A 6 5.96 15.01 -3.16
CA GLY A 6 6.91 15.46 -2.15
C GLY A 6 8.08 14.49 -1.92
N SER A 7 8.02 13.25 -2.42
CA SER A 7 9.08 12.27 -2.17
C SER A 7 10.15 12.30 -3.25
N ASP A 8 11.41 12.05 -2.87
CA ASP A 8 12.49 11.65 -3.77
C ASP A 8 12.19 10.29 -4.44
N TRP A 9 11.36 9.46 -3.79
CA TRP A 9 10.97 8.14 -4.29
C TRP A 9 9.71 8.24 -5.14
N PRO A 10 9.76 7.81 -6.42
CA PRO A 10 8.59 7.89 -7.29
C PRO A 10 7.46 6.98 -6.76
N PRO A 11 6.19 7.38 -6.94
CA PRO A 11 5.05 6.56 -6.58
C PRO A 11 4.91 5.35 -7.53
N TYR A 12 4.49 4.21 -6.99
CA TYR A 12 4.18 3.01 -7.77
C TYR A 12 2.72 2.60 -7.58
N PHE A 13 2.14 1.96 -8.59
CA PHE A 13 0.85 1.30 -8.46
C PHE A 13 1.04 -0.20 -8.71
N LEU A 14 1.11 -0.97 -7.63
CA LEU A 14 1.31 -2.42 -7.74
C LEU A 14 -0.03 -3.12 -7.88
N VAL A 15 -0.06 -4.07 -8.81
CA VAL A 15 -1.20 -4.96 -9.05
C VAL A 15 -0.72 -6.40 -8.92
N GLY A 16 -1.18 -7.09 -7.89
CA GLY A 16 -0.96 -8.52 -7.69
C GLY A 16 -2.16 -9.32 -8.17
N LYS A 17 -1.94 -10.41 -8.90
CA LYS A 17 -2.99 -11.34 -9.32
C LYS A 17 -2.66 -12.75 -8.85
N TYR A 18 -3.64 -13.44 -8.30
CA TYR A 18 -3.53 -14.84 -7.86
C TYR A 18 -4.76 -15.62 -8.30
N ASN A 19 -4.57 -16.88 -8.72
CA ASN A 19 -5.62 -17.81 -9.15
C ASN A 19 -6.70 -17.16 -10.05
N SER A 20 -6.29 -16.59 -11.18
CA SER A 20 -7.20 -15.89 -12.11
C SER A 20 -8.20 -16.81 -12.84
N LYS A 21 -8.13 -18.13 -12.60
CA LYS A 21 -9.05 -19.12 -13.16
C LYS A 21 -10.13 -19.56 -12.16
N ALA A 22 -10.01 -19.19 -10.88
CA ALA A 22 -11.02 -19.50 -9.88
C ALA A 22 -12.37 -18.94 -10.28
N LYS A 23 -13.44 -19.68 -9.94
CA LYS A 23 -14.81 -19.23 -10.17
C LYS A 23 -15.13 -17.96 -9.38
N TYR A 24 -14.65 -17.86 -8.14
CA TYR A 24 -14.85 -16.70 -7.28
C TYR A 24 -13.61 -15.81 -7.32
N GLN A 25 -13.81 -14.54 -7.68
CA GLN A 25 -12.76 -13.53 -7.77
C GLN A 25 -13.05 -12.43 -6.75
N VAL A 26 -12.05 -12.06 -5.95
CA VAL A 26 -12.13 -10.99 -4.95
C VAL A 26 -11.07 -9.94 -5.25
N SER A 27 -11.46 -8.67 -5.19
CA SER A 27 -10.52 -7.55 -5.32
C SER A 27 -10.29 -6.88 -3.98
N LEU A 28 -9.04 -6.62 -3.63
CA LEU A 28 -8.63 -5.92 -2.42
C LEU A 28 -7.86 -4.66 -2.79
N ILE A 29 -8.14 -3.57 -2.09
CA ILE A 29 -7.40 -2.31 -2.23
C ILE A 29 -6.75 -1.99 -0.90
N GLY A 30 -5.43 -1.86 -0.89
CA GLY A 30 -4.65 -1.59 0.32
C GLY A 30 -3.94 -0.24 0.24
N LYS A 31 -4.12 0.62 1.25
CA LYS A 31 -3.37 1.87 1.37
C LYS A 31 -1.87 1.56 1.54
N GLY A 32 -1.04 2.07 0.65
CA GLY A 32 0.41 1.87 0.67
C GLY A 32 1.22 3.15 0.92
N VAL A 33 0.92 3.89 1.98
CA VAL A 33 1.75 5.06 2.35
C VAL A 33 2.91 4.59 3.23
N LEU A 34 4.10 4.43 2.65
CA LEU A 34 5.27 3.85 3.31
C LEU A 34 5.73 4.70 4.50
N PHE A 35 5.67 6.03 4.35
CA PHE A 35 5.87 6.98 5.43
C PHE A 35 5.00 8.22 5.21
N ASP A 36 4.45 8.79 6.28
CA ASP A 36 3.56 9.97 6.24
C ASP A 36 4.05 11.04 7.22
N THR A 37 4.79 12.03 6.73
CA THR A 37 5.14 13.20 7.55
C THR A 37 3.96 14.12 7.79
N GLY A 38 2.85 13.94 7.06
CA GLY A 38 1.73 14.87 6.99
C GLY A 38 1.75 15.77 5.75
N GLY A 39 2.87 15.89 5.05
CA GLY A 39 3.06 16.87 3.98
C GLY A 39 3.08 18.29 4.55
N TYR A 40 2.51 19.27 3.83
CA TYR A 40 2.36 20.66 4.32
C TYR A 40 1.68 20.76 5.68
N SER A 41 0.72 19.87 5.95
CA SER A 41 0.13 19.70 7.28
C SER A 41 1.03 18.78 8.12
N LEU A 42 2.24 19.26 8.42
CA LEU A 42 3.27 18.47 9.07
C LEU A 42 2.79 17.96 10.42
N LYS A 43 2.94 16.66 10.64
CA LYS A 43 2.67 16.02 11.93
C LYS A 43 3.72 16.47 12.95
N SER A 44 3.35 16.44 14.23
CA SER A 44 4.33 16.60 15.31
C SER A 44 5.31 15.41 15.32
N PRO A 45 6.50 15.55 15.95
CA PRO A 45 7.45 14.44 16.07
C PRO A 45 6.82 13.16 16.64
N ALA A 46 6.07 13.28 17.74
CA ALA A 46 5.34 12.16 18.34
C ALA A 46 4.29 11.57 17.38
N GLY A 47 3.63 12.41 16.58
CA GLY A 47 2.67 11.97 15.56
C GLY A 47 3.30 11.27 14.35
N MET A 48 4.62 11.38 14.16
CA MET A 48 5.35 10.75 13.05
C MET A 48 5.98 9.40 13.41
N GLU A 49 6.22 9.11 14.69
CA GLU A 49 6.99 7.95 15.16
C GLU A 49 6.49 6.62 14.56
N THR A 50 5.18 6.46 14.44
CA THR A 50 4.54 5.22 13.98
C THR A 50 4.20 5.22 12.49
N MET A 51 4.46 6.30 11.76
CA MET A 51 3.96 6.49 10.39
C MET A 51 4.61 5.57 9.35
N LYS A 52 5.68 4.86 9.71
CA LYS A 52 6.18 3.69 8.94
C LYS A 52 5.11 2.60 8.76
N THR A 53 4.11 2.56 9.63
CA THR A 53 2.98 1.61 9.56
C THR A 53 1.83 2.11 8.69
N GLY A 54 1.97 3.28 8.04
CA GLY A 54 0.94 3.87 7.16
C GLY A 54 0.58 3.01 5.94
N MET A 55 1.38 1.98 5.65
CA MET A 55 1.23 1.00 4.58
C MET A 55 0.62 -0.33 5.03
N SER A 56 0.23 -0.46 6.32
CA SER A 56 -0.30 -1.72 6.88
C SER A 56 -1.49 -2.27 6.08
N GLY A 57 -2.35 -1.42 5.54
CA GLY A 57 -3.45 -1.85 4.66
C GLY A 57 -2.97 -2.53 3.37
N ALA A 58 -1.91 -2.01 2.74
CA ALA A 58 -1.25 -2.69 1.62
C ALA A 58 -0.62 -4.01 2.08
N ALA A 59 0.14 -4.01 3.18
CA ALA A 59 0.76 -5.21 3.72
C ALA A 59 -0.26 -6.33 3.98
N SER A 60 -1.39 -6.01 4.61
CA SER A 60 -2.47 -6.95 4.87
C SER A 60 -3.09 -7.49 3.58
N ALA A 61 -3.34 -6.65 2.57
CA ALA A 61 -3.91 -7.08 1.30
C ALA A 61 -2.99 -8.08 0.57
N TRP A 62 -1.68 -7.83 0.54
CA TRP A 62 -0.69 -8.78 0.01
C TRP A 62 -0.56 -10.04 0.88
N GLY A 63 -0.68 -9.90 2.20
CA GLY A 63 -0.70 -11.01 3.14
C GLY A 63 -1.88 -11.98 2.90
N VAL A 64 -3.04 -11.47 2.46
CA VAL A 64 -4.20 -12.31 2.11
C VAL A 64 -3.89 -13.22 0.92
N ILE A 65 -3.15 -12.75 -0.09
CA ILE A 65 -2.67 -13.61 -1.18
C ILE A 65 -1.84 -14.77 -0.61
N ASN A 66 -0.88 -14.46 0.25
CA ASN A 66 -0.02 -15.47 0.87
C ASN A 66 -0.84 -16.49 1.69
N ILE A 67 -1.81 -16.03 2.48
CA ILE A 67 -2.68 -16.91 3.28
C ILE A 67 -3.49 -17.84 2.37
N ILE A 68 -4.17 -17.30 1.36
CA ILE A 68 -5.00 -18.07 0.42
C ILE A 68 -4.16 -19.08 -0.38
N ALA A 69 -2.94 -18.71 -0.78
CA ALA A 69 -2.02 -19.62 -1.44
C ALA A 69 -1.56 -20.77 -0.53
N ARG A 70 -1.28 -20.48 0.75
CA ARG A 70 -0.84 -21.50 1.72
C ARG A 70 -1.96 -22.42 2.20
N THR A 71 -3.21 -21.96 2.19
CA THR A 71 -4.38 -22.76 2.60
C THR A 71 -5.10 -23.42 1.42
N ASN A 72 -4.54 -23.31 0.21
CA ASN A 72 -5.02 -23.94 -1.03
C ASN A 72 -6.52 -23.72 -1.30
N GLN A 73 -7.02 -22.51 -1.02
CA GLN A 73 -8.42 -22.16 -1.30
C GLN A 73 -8.59 -21.84 -2.78
N ASP A 74 -9.68 -22.31 -3.39
CA ASP A 74 -10.02 -21.98 -4.78
C ASP A 74 -10.69 -20.59 -4.88
N ILE A 75 -9.92 -19.56 -4.53
CA ILE A 75 -10.32 -18.16 -4.59
C ILE A 75 -9.28 -17.41 -5.41
N GLY A 76 -9.74 -16.65 -6.39
CA GLY A 76 -8.93 -15.71 -7.14
C GLY A 76 -8.87 -14.37 -6.46
N LEU A 77 -7.69 -13.75 -6.48
CA LEU A 77 -7.44 -12.45 -5.87
C LEU A 77 -6.81 -11.50 -6.86
N THR A 78 -7.29 -10.26 -6.85
CA THR A 78 -6.54 -9.12 -7.39
C THR A 78 -6.32 -8.08 -6.31
N VAL A 79 -5.07 -7.75 -6.03
CA VAL A 79 -4.68 -6.76 -5.02
C VAL A 79 -4.16 -5.52 -5.72
N TYR A 80 -4.72 -4.37 -5.37
CA TYR A 80 -4.32 -3.05 -5.87
C TYR A 80 -3.74 -2.22 -4.72
N THR A 81 -2.51 -1.76 -4.85
CA THR A 81 -1.88 -0.94 -3.81
C THR A 81 -1.15 0.25 -4.43
N PRO A 82 -1.62 1.49 -4.23
CA PRO A 82 -0.81 2.68 -4.49
C PRO A 82 0.27 2.77 -3.41
N ILE A 83 1.52 2.64 -3.83
CA ILE A 83 2.70 2.75 -2.98
C ILE A 83 3.32 4.13 -3.16
N VAL A 84 3.36 4.89 -2.08
CA VAL A 84 3.86 6.27 -2.06
C VAL A 84 4.51 6.58 -0.72
N GLU A 85 5.33 7.62 -0.67
CA GLU A 85 5.63 8.34 0.56
C GLU A 85 4.96 9.71 0.52
N LYS A 86 4.60 10.24 1.69
CA LYS A 86 4.02 11.58 1.82
C LYS A 86 4.98 12.46 2.62
N TRP A 87 5.72 13.31 1.91
CA TRP A 87 6.73 14.22 2.43
C TRP A 87 6.32 15.70 2.33
N LEU A 88 6.98 16.55 3.12
CA LEU A 88 6.70 17.99 3.23
C LEU A 88 7.10 18.77 1.98
N VAL A 89 8.31 18.51 1.46
CA VAL A 89 8.91 19.26 0.35
C VAL A 89 9.41 18.27 -0.68
N GLY A 90 9.22 18.59 -1.96
CA GLY A 90 9.69 17.79 -3.10
C GLY A 90 11.21 17.63 -3.15
N PRO A 91 11.70 16.84 -4.12
CA PRO A 91 13.10 16.45 -4.20
C PRO A 91 14.06 17.65 -4.17
N ARG A 92 15.23 17.44 -3.57
CA ARG A 92 16.34 18.41 -3.59
C ARG A 92 16.96 18.52 -4.98
#